data_AF-A0A7X8K4X5-F1
#
_entry.id   AF-A0A7X8K4X5-F1
#
_cell.length_a   1.000
_cell.length_b   1.000
_cell.length_c   1.000
_cell.angle_alpha   90.00
_cell.angle_beta   90.00
_cell.angle_gamma   90.00
#
_symmetry.space_group_name_H-M   'P 1'
#
loop_
_entity.id
_entity.type
_entity.pdbx_description
1 polymer ?
#
loop_
_entity_poly.entity_id
_entity_poly.type
_entity_poly.pdbx_seq_one_letter_code
_entity_poly.pdbx_strand_id
1 'polypeptide(L)'
;IRYYGGELEHFWLEALRDVGVDHRSGIDNNPSALVADVATNPGGQVLQEATGYVDVIYAVVPVDGSLRIARGGVYSHYEFIWPIEERLTNERWREMLQSGEVPPRASWTDVFIAP
;
A
#
# COMPACT_ATOMS: atom_id res chain seq x y z
N ILE A 1 -18.68 2.54 -17.93
CA ILE A 1 -17.62 1.57 -17.54
C ILE A 1 -17.96 1.10 -16.12
N ARG A 2 -18.09 -0.22 -15.90
CA ARG A 2 -18.62 -0.80 -14.63
C ARG A 2 -17.56 -1.49 -13.76
N TYR A 3 -16.36 -1.72 -14.30
CA TYR A 3 -15.21 -2.25 -13.57
C TYR A 3 -13.92 -1.75 -14.24
N TYR A 4 -13.03 -1.10 -13.48
CA TYR A 4 -11.67 -0.75 -13.93
C TYR A 4 -10.61 -1.67 -13.31
N GLY A 5 -10.88 -2.20 -12.11
CA GLY A 5 -9.93 -3.07 -11.39
C GLY A 5 -9.65 -4.39 -12.10
N GLY A 6 -10.68 -5.04 -12.67
CA GLY A 6 -10.51 -6.28 -13.43
C GLY A 6 -9.72 -6.09 -14.73
N GLU A 7 -9.92 -4.96 -15.42
CA GLU A 7 -9.18 -4.64 -16.65
C GLU A 7 -7.72 -4.29 -16.35
N LEU A 8 -7.45 -3.58 -15.25
CA LEU A 8 -6.09 -3.32 -14.79
C LEU A 8 -5.38 -4.61 -14.36
N GLU A 9 -6.07 -5.50 -13.66
CA GLU A 9 -5.54 -6.81 -13.28
C GLU A 9 -5.19 -7.64 -14.52
N HIS A 10 -6.08 -7.67 -15.52
CA HIS A 10 -5.83 -8.34 -16.79
C HIS A 10 -4.60 -7.77 -17.50
N PHE A 11 -4.51 -6.44 -17.61
CA PHE A 11 -3.34 -5.78 -18.19
C PHE A 11 -2.05 -6.10 -17.44
N TRP A 12 -2.10 -6.14 -16.10
CA TRP A 12 -0.94 -6.45 -15.27
C TRP A 12 -0.45 -7.89 -15.48
N LEU A 13 -1.37 -8.85 -15.55
CA LEU A 13 -1.07 -10.25 -15.87
C LEU A 13 -0.52 -10.40 -17.28
N GLU A 14 -1.07 -9.69 -18.27
CA GLU A 14 -0.55 -9.73 -19.64
C GLU A 14 0.87 -9.15 -19.74
N ALA A 15 1.13 -8.00 -19.11
CA ALA A 15 2.42 -7.33 -19.16
C ALA A 15 3.55 -8.13 -18.51
N LEU A 16 3.24 -8.96 -17.51
CA LEU A 16 4.22 -9.74 -16.76
C LEU A 16 4.21 -11.23 -17.08
N ARG A 17 3.43 -11.63 -18.10
CA ARG A 17 3.38 -13.00 -18.58
C ARG A 17 4.77 -13.53 -18.98
N ASP A 18 5.57 -12.70 -19.63
CA ASP A 18 6.91 -13.07 -20.12
C ASP A 18 7.94 -13.25 -18.99
N VAL A 19 7.66 -12.74 -17.79
CA VAL A 19 8.50 -12.92 -16.59
C VAL A 19 7.95 -13.98 -15.63
N GLY A 20 6.99 -14.80 -16.09
CA GLY A 20 6.46 -15.94 -15.35
C GLY A 20 5.36 -15.61 -14.35
N VAL A 21 4.77 -14.41 -14.42
CA VAL A 21 3.56 -14.06 -13.64
C VAL A 21 2.33 -14.35 -14.49
N ASP A 22 1.77 -15.55 -14.36
CA ASP A 22 0.56 -16.00 -15.07
C ASP A 22 -0.66 -16.11 -14.15
N HIS A 23 -0.49 -15.87 -12.86
CA HIS A 23 -1.52 -16.01 -11.84
C HIS A 23 -1.35 -15.00 -10.70
N ARG A 24 -2.45 -14.73 -9.97
CA ARG A 24 -2.44 -13.83 -8.77
C ARG A 24 -1.40 -14.25 -7.73
N SER A 25 -1.00 -15.51 -7.70
CA SER A 25 0.06 -16.03 -6.83
C SER A 25 1.47 -15.56 -7.18
N GLY A 26 1.69 -14.96 -8.37
CA GLY A 26 2.96 -14.31 -8.71
C GLY A 26 3.18 -12.96 -8.01
N ILE A 27 2.15 -12.44 -7.32
CA ILE A 27 2.21 -11.21 -6.51
C ILE A 27 3.22 -11.34 -5.35
N ASP A 28 3.47 -12.55 -4.86
CA ASP A 28 4.43 -12.78 -3.77
C ASP A 28 5.86 -12.34 -4.15
N ASN A 29 6.20 -12.36 -5.44
CA ASN A 29 7.49 -11.89 -5.95
C ASN A 29 7.56 -10.35 -6.12
N ASN A 30 6.43 -9.65 -6.00
CA ASN A 30 6.36 -8.18 -6.09
C ASN A 30 5.39 -7.61 -5.03
N PRO A 31 5.74 -7.71 -3.75
CA PRO A 31 4.87 -7.29 -2.67
C PRO A 31 4.61 -5.78 -2.72
N SER A 32 3.37 -5.37 -2.45
CA SER A 32 2.98 -3.95 -2.41
C SER A 32 3.62 -3.17 -1.27
N ALA A 33 4.23 -3.86 -0.30
CA ALA A 33 4.85 -3.26 0.86
C ALA A 33 6.26 -2.73 0.51
N LEU A 34 6.35 -1.41 0.42
CA LEU A 34 7.56 -0.66 0.10
C LEU A 34 7.79 0.41 1.16
N VAL A 35 9.05 0.81 1.35
CA VAL A 35 9.44 1.89 2.26
C VAL A 35 10.48 2.78 1.60
N ALA A 36 10.40 4.08 1.87
CA ALA A 36 11.35 5.06 1.37
C ALA A 36 11.59 6.20 2.36
N ASP A 37 12.86 6.56 2.50
CA ASP A 37 13.28 7.82 3.11
C ASP A 37 12.85 9.00 2.22
N VAL A 38 12.05 9.93 2.74
CA VAL A 38 11.64 11.14 2.00
C VAL A 38 12.28 12.43 2.51
N ALA A 39 12.78 12.43 3.76
CA ALA A 39 13.54 13.54 4.32
C ALA A 39 14.59 13.06 5.32
N THR A 40 15.71 13.77 5.42
CA THR A 40 16.78 13.50 6.38
C THR A 40 17.01 14.70 7.27
N ASN A 41 16.98 14.49 8.59
CA ASN A 41 17.39 15.44 9.60
C ASN A 41 18.87 15.15 9.97
N PRO A 42 19.81 16.11 9.80
CA PRO A 42 21.20 15.97 10.22
C PRO A 42 21.39 15.63 11.71
N GLY A 43 20.37 15.83 12.54
CA GLY A 43 20.34 15.45 13.96
C GLY A 43 20.14 13.96 14.26
N GLY A 44 20.19 13.07 13.25
CA GLY A 44 20.18 11.61 13.45
C GLY A 44 18.87 10.90 13.09
N GLN A 45 17.98 11.54 12.35
CA GLN A 45 16.65 11.01 12.06
C GLN A 45 16.30 11.12 10.58
N VAL A 46 15.43 10.23 10.11
CA VAL A 46 14.83 10.28 8.77
C VAL A 46 13.31 10.21 8.87
N LEU A 47 12.62 10.82 7.91
CA LEU A 47 11.19 10.62 7.71
C LEU A 47 11.01 9.48 6.71
N GLN A 48 10.32 8.43 7.14
CA GLN A 48 9.98 7.27 6.33
C GLN A 48 8.53 7.37 5.87
N GLU A 49 8.32 7.01 4.60
CA GLU A 49 7.02 6.79 3.99
C GLU A 49 6.93 5.35 3.53
N ALA A 50 5.86 4.65 3.88
CA ALA A 50 5.72 3.25 3.56
C ALA A 50 4.29 2.84 3.19
N THR A 51 4.20 1.81 2.35
CA THR A 51 2.97 1.06 2.08
C THR A 51 3.05 -0.31 2.75
N GLY A 52 1.92 -0.85 3.20
CA GLY A 52 1.84 -2.18 3.82
C GLY A 52 0.90 -3.12 3.07
N TYR A 53 0.16 -3.92 3.85
CA TYR A 53 -0.94 -4.74 3.32
C TYR A 53 -2.04 -3.85 2.71
N VAL A 54 -2.72 -4.36 1.69
CA VAL A 54 -3.79 -3.64 0.99
C VAL A 54 -5.00 -3.50 1.92
N ASP A 55 -5.43 -2.26 2.12
CA ASP A 55 -6.66 -1.94 2.85
C ASP A 55 -7.88 -2.04 1.92
N VAL A 56 -9.06 -2.11 2.53
CA VAL A 56 -10.34 -2.04 1.80
C VAL A 56 -10.85 -0.61 1.83
N ILE A 57 -11.11 -0.04 0.66
CA ILE A 57 -11.78 1.25 0.52
C ILE A 57 -13.25 1.07 0.14
N TYR A 58 -14.10 1.92 0.72
CA TYR A 58 -15.50 2.09 0.32
C TYR A 58 -15.71 3.51 -0.20
N ALA A 59 -16.34 3.63 -1.37
CA ALA A 59 -16.66 4.93 -1.97
C ALA A 59 -18.13 4.98 -2.37
N VAL A 60 -18.80 6.10 -2.08
CA VAL A 60 -20.16 6.36 -2.55
C VAL A 60 -20.07 6.97 -3.95
N VAL A 61 -20.66 6.29 -4.94
CA VAL A 61 -20.59 6.68 -6.35
C VAL A 61 -21.99 6.78 -6.96
N PRO A 62 -22.27 7.79 -7.81
CA PRO A 62 -23.52 7.87 -8.56
C PRO A 62 -23.48 6.93 -9.76
N VAL A 63 -24.48 6.05 -9.89
CA VAL A 63 -24.62 5.12 -11.02
C VAL A 63 -26.09 5.10 -11.46
N ASP A 64 -26.35 5.49 -12.71
CA ASP A 64 -27.69 5.50 -13.30
C ASP A 64 -28.70 6.32 -12.48
N GLY A 65 -28.27 7.47 -11.93
CA GLY A 65 -29.10 8.38 -11.14
C GLY A 65 -29.31 7.97 -9.67
N SER A 66 -28.73 6.86 -9.20
CA SER A 66 -28.78 6.43 -7.80
C SER A 66 -27.39 6.32 -7.16
N LEU A 67 -27.30 6.58 -5.85
CA LEU A 67 -26.07 6.38 -5.09
C LEU A 67 -25.85 4.89 -4.80
N ARG A 68 -24.61 4.43 -4.97
CA ARG A 68 -24.16 3.07 -4.67
C ARG A 68 -22.87 3.08 -3.89
N ILE A 69 -22.60 2.01 -3.14
CA ILE A 69 -21.30 1.79 -2.50
C ILE A 69 -20.45 0.93 -3.43
N ALA A 70 -19.29 1.44 -3.82
CA ALA A 70 -18.23 0.69 -4.45
C ALA A 70 -17.23 0.22 -3.39
N ARG A 71 -16.68 -0.98 -3.57
CA ARG A 71 -15.65 -1.57 -2.73
C ARG A 71 -14.41 -1.86 -3.58
N GLY A 72 -13.23 -1.52 -3.08
CA GLY A 72 -11.96 -1.77 -3.77
C GLY A 72 -10.80 -1.99 -2.80
N GLY A 73 -9.63 -2.29 -3.36
CA GLY A 73 -8.37 -2.25 -2.62
C GLY A 73 -7.74 -0.87 -2.71
N VAL A 74 -7.06 -0.45 -1.64
CA VAL A 74 -6.25 0.78 -1.60
C VAL A 74 -4.94 0.47 -0.86
N TYR A 75 -3.86 1.16 -1.22
CA TYR A 75 -2.63 1.03 -0.46
C TYR A 75 -2.83 1.58 0.95
N SER A 76 -2.39 0.81 1.96
CA SER A 76 -2.18 1.37 3.29
C SER A 76 -1.02 2.35 3.26
N HIS A 77 -1.03 3.29 4.19
CA HIS A 77 -0.05 4.35 4.28
C HIS A 77 0.49 4.47 5.70
N TYR A 78 1.80 4.62 5.81
CA TYR A 78 2.55 4.80 7.04
C TYR A 78 3.56 5.93 6.85
N GLU A 79 3.55 6.87 7.79
CA GLU A 79 4.49 7.99 7.85
C GLU A 79 5.06 8.02 9.27
N PHE A 80 6.38 7.88 9.43
CA PHE A 80 6.99 7.83 10.75
C PHE A 80 8.46 8.27 10.75
N ILE A 81 8.92 8.72 11.92
CA ILE A 81 10.34 9.05 12.15
C ILE A 81 11.12 7.79 12.48
N TRP A 82 12.33 7.66 11.92
CA TRP A 82 13.20 6.51 12.11
C TRP A 82 14.66 6.93 12.33
N PRO A 83 15.48 6.15 13.08
CA PRO A 83 16.91 6.43 13.23
C PRO A 83 17.67 6.40 11.90
N ILE A 84 18.58 7.35 11.69
CA ILE A 84 19.34 7.47 10.43
C ILE A 84 20.33 6.31 10.24
N GLU A 85 20.79 5.69 11.32
CA GLU A 85 21.70 4.56 11.34
C GLU A 85 21.02 3.25 10.95
N GLU A 86 19.68 3.20 11.03
CA GLU A 86 18.86 2.01 10.82
C GLU A 86 17.88 2.16 9.65
N ARG A 87 18.26 2.92 8.61
CA ARG A 87 17.42 3.12 7.41
C ARG A 87 16.81 1.82 6.91
N LEU A 88 15.50 1.85 6.70
CA LEU A 88 14.74 0.66 6.38
C LEU A 88 14.97 0.24 4.93
N THR A 89 15.15 -1.06 4.75
CA THR A 89 14.98 -1.71 3.45
C THR A 89 13.57 -2.28 3.34
N ASN A 90 13.13 -2.57 2.11
CA ASN A 90 11.83 -3.22 1.90
C ASN A 90 11.75 -4.58 2.63
N GLU A 91 12.87 -5.32 2.72
CA GLU A 91 12.93 -6.60 3.43
C GLU A 91 12.66 -6.41 4.91
N ARG A 92 13.37 -5.46 5.55
CA ARG A 92 13.18 -5.17 6.98
C ARG A 92 11.78 -4.65 7.28
N TRP A 93 11.24 -3.80 6.40
CA TRP A 93 9.87 -3.32 6.52
C TRP A 93 8.84 -4.45 6.46
N ARG A 94 9.02 -5.41 5.55
CA ARG A 94 8.16 -6.60 5.48
C ARG A 94 8.25 -7.47 6.71
N GLU A 95 9.43 -7.63 7.31
CA GLU A 95 9.58 -8.33 8.58
C GLU A 95 8.80 -7.65 9.71
N MET A 96 8.87 -6.31 9.80
CA MET A 96 8.11 -5.54 10.79
C MET A 96 6.59 -5.72 10.61
N LEU A 97 6.12 -5.70 9.37
CA LEU A 97 4.71 -5.98 9.04
C LEU A 97 4.28 -7.40 9.45
N GLN A 98 5.17 -8.38 9.36
CA GLN A 98 4.88 -9.77 9.75
C GLN A 98 4.94 -9.98 11.27
N SER A 99 5.86 -9.31 11.97
CA SER A 99 5.99 -9.40 13.43
C SER A 99 4.95 -8.58 14.19
N GLY A 100 4.27 -7.65 13.51
CA GLY A 100 3.33 -6.72 14.14
C GLY A 100 4.02 -5.54 14.83
N GLU A 101 5.34 -5.38 14.68
CA GLU A 101 6.13 -4.26 15.18
C GLU A 101 6.01 -3.03 14.25
N VAL A 102 4.78 -2.72 13.84
CA VAL A 102 4.49 -1.69 12.86
C VAL A 102 4.25 -0.36 13.57
N PRO A 103 4.86 0.76 13.11
CA PRO A 103 4.54 2.08 13.61
C PRO A 103 3.04 2.39 13.47
N PRO A 104 2.48 3.25 14.34
CA PRO A 104 1.10 3.70 14.19
C PRO A 104 0.93 4.43 12.85
N ARG A 105 -0.28 4.37 12.28
CA ARG A 105 -0.61 5.17 11.11
C ARG A 105 -0.61 6.65 11.46
N ALA A 106 -0.36 7.50 10.47
CA ALA A 106 -0.35 8.93 10.66
C ALA A 106 -1.73 9.41 11.15
N SER A 107 -1.75 10.25 12.19
CA SER A 107 -2.99 10.67 12.87
C SER A 107 -3.99 11.39 11.96
N TRP A 108 -3.50 12.04 10.89
CA TRP A 108 -4.37 12.70 9.92
C TRP A 108 -5.25 11.70 9.14
N THR A 109 -4.91 10.41 9.14
CA THR A 109 -5.69 9.35 8.49
C THR A 109 -6.95 8.95 9.27
N ASP A 110 -7.04 9.31 10.55
CA ASP A 110 -8.16 8.96 11.45
C ASP A 110 -9.51 9.52 10.96
N VAL A 111 -9.50 10.54 10.09
CA VAL A 111 -10.72 11.18 9.57
C VAL A 111 -11.41 10.36 8.48
N PHE A 112 -10.72 9.38 7.88
CA PHE A 112 -11.26 8.57 6.77
C PHE A 112 -11.00 7.06 6.92
N ILE A 113 -10.20 6.62 7.88
CA ILE A 113 -10.01 5.21 8.21
C ILE A 113 -11.00 4.79 9.29
N ALA A 114 -11.74 3.72 9.04
CA ALA A 114 -12.64 3.11 10.03
C ALA A 114 -11.87 2.10 10.91
N PRO A 115 -12.26 1.94 12.19
CA PRO A 115 -11.64 0.99 13.13
C PRO A 115 -11.94 -0.48 12.82
#